data_AF-A0A183Q3N6-F1
#
_entry.id   AF-A0A183Q3N6-F1
#
_cell.length_a   1.000
_cell.length_b   1.000
_cell.length_c   1.000
_cell.angle_alpha   90.00
_cell.angle_beta   90.00
_cell.angle_gamma   90.00
#
_symmetry.space_group_name_H-M   'P 1'
#
loop_
_entity.id
_entity.type
_entity.pdbx_description
1 polymer ?
#
loop_
_entity_poly.entity_id
_entity_poly.type
_entity_poly.pdbx_seq_one_letter_code
_entity_poly.pdbx_strand_id
1 'polypeptide(L)'
;MLFGRLFTLITDHKPLLTVYGSKKGIPICTTDSLQCWATTMLGYDFKMKYQPTTDFQQVDALSRLIGSHTKREEVLVAAVDVEAELHTVLSDAVSGLSVTFEAIKRASEKDNALKIVCHCILNKRPSSRLHGELL
;
A
#
# COMPACT_ATOMS: atom_id res chain seq x y z
N MET A 1 -30.34 6.11 -5.96
CA MET A 1 -29.70 7.36 -5.50
C MET A 1 -29.79 7.44 -3.98
N LEU A 2 -28.65 7.49 -3.28
CA LEU A 2 -28.56 7.59 -1.81
C LEU A 2 -28.21 9.01 -1.32
N PHE A 3 -27.68 9.86 -2.20
CA PHE A 3 -27.31 11.23 -1.85
C PHE A 3 -28.53 12.05 -1.36
N GLY A 4 -28.36 12.78 -0.26
CA GLY A 4 -29.43 13.57 0.37
C GLY A 4 -30.54 12.75 1.04
N ARG A 5 -30.36 11.44 1.22
CA ARG A 5 -31.32 10.57 1.93
C ARG A 5 -30.65 9.89 3.10
N LEU A 6 -31.31 9.92 4.27
CA LEU A 6 -30.84 9.19 5.44
C LEU A 6 -31.03 7.69 5.25
N PHE A 7 -29.96 6.91 5.33
CA PHE A 7 -30.02 5.44 5.32
C PHE A 7 -29.27 4.80 6.49
N THR A 8 -29.46 3.49 6.67
CA THR A 8 -28.71 2.73 7.67
C THR A 8 -27.66 1.87 6.98
N LEU A 9 -26.39 2.09 7.30
CA LEU A 9 -25.27 1.26 6.88
C LEU A 9 -25.06 0.13 7.89
N ILE A 10 -25.24 -1.11 7.46
CA ILE A 10 -25.06 -2.29 8.30
C ILE A 10 -23.67 -2.88 8.04
N THR A 11 -22.93 -3.20 9.10
CA THR A 11 -21.61 -3.83 9.02
C THR A 11 -21.40 -4.83 10.15
N ASP A 12 -20.67 -5.90 9.87
CA ASP A 12 -20.17 -6.85 10.85
C ASP A 12 -18.77 -6.48 11.40
N HIS A 13 -18.24 -5.32 11.02
CA HIS A 13 -16.91 -4.87 11.42
C HIS A 13 -16.96 -3.77 12.48
N LYS A 14 -16.81 -4.17 13.76
CA LYS A 14 -16.89 -3.25 14.92
C LYS A 14 -15.95 -2.04 14.82
N PRO A 15 -14.67 -2.18 14.40
CA PRO A 15 -13.79 -1.02 14.26
C PRO A 15 -14.31 0.07 13.31
N LEU A 16 -15.08 -0.29 12.27
CA LEU A 16 -15.61 0.70 11.33
C LEU A 16 -16.68 1.60 11.97
N LEU A 17 -17.40 1.10 12.98
CA LEU A 17 -18.33 1.91 13.77
C LEU A 17 -17.59 3.02 14.51
N THR A 18 -16.37 2.73 14.97
CA THR A 18 -15.54 3.73 15.65
C THR A 18 -15.00 4.77 14.66
N VAL A 19 -14.58 4.34 13.47
CA VAL A 19 -13.99 5.24 12.46
C VAL A 19 -15.05 6.14 11.81
N TYR A 20 -16.20 5.59 11.43
CA TYR A 20 -17.23 6.31 10.67
C TYR A 20 -18.48 6.66 11.47
N GLY A 21 -18.74 5.97 12.58
CA GLY A 21 -19.91 6.21 13.43
C GLY A 21 -19.70 7.28 14.51
N SER A 22 -18.44 7.66 14.78
CA SER A 22 -18.11 8.72 15.73
C SER A 22 -17.96 10.07 15.01
N LYS A 23 -18.68 11.09 15.48
CA LYS A 23 -18.50 12.48 15.04
C LYS A 23 -17.14 13.09 15.43
N LYS A 24 -16.25 12.34 16.10
CA LYS A 24 -14.93 12.82 16.55
C LYS A 24 -13.88 12.86 15.44
N GLY A 25 -14.21 12.45 14.22
CA GLY A 25 -13.30 12.46 13.07
C GLY A 25 -12.50 11.17 12.92
N ILE A 26 -11.76 11.10 11.80
CA ILE A 26 -10.97 9.92 11.40
C ILE A 26 -9.67 9.90 12.22
N PRO A 27 -9.30 8.77 12.85
CA PRO A 27 -8.02 8.67 13.57
C PRO A 27 -6.81 8.98 12.68
N ILE A 28 -5.77 9.59 13.23
CA ILE A 28 -4.57 9.98 12.46
C ILE A 28 -3.79 8.75 11.96
N CYS A 29 -3.87 7.63 12.68
CA CYS A 29 -3.19 6.38 12.33
C CYS A 29 -3.99 5.47 11.36
N THR A 30 -5.00 6.01 10.68
CA THR A 30 -5.82 5.22 9.74
C THR A 30 -5.10 5.10 8.39
N THR A 31 -5.22 3.96 7.71
CA THR A 31 -4.62 3.74 6.38
C THR A 31 -5.19 4.71 5.34
N ASP A 32 -4.40 5.07 4.32
CA ASP A 32 -4.82 6.02 3.27
C ASP A 32 -6.13 5.58 2.59
N SER A 33 -6.31 4.27 2.37
CA SER A 33 -7.56 3.72 1.82
C SER A 33 -8.75 4.05 2.71
N LEU A 34 -8.63 3.86 4.03
CA LEU A 34 -9.71 4.18 4.97
C LEU A 34 -9.98 5.69 5.04
N GLN A 35 -8.95 6.54 4.95
CA GLN A 35 -9.13 8.00 4.91
C GLN A 35 -9.86 8.45 3.63
N CYS A 36 -9.55 7.84 2.48
CA CYS A 36 -10.24 8.11 1.21
C CYS A 36 -11.72 7.71 1.29
N TRP A 37 -12.01 6.50 1.80
CA TRP A 37 -13.38 6.05 2.00
C TRP A 37 -14.12 6.90 3.03
N ALA A 38 -13.46 7.33 4.10
CA ALA A 38 -14.04 8.26 5.06
C ALA A 38 -14.48 9.56 4.43
N THR A 39 -13.60 10.16 3.62
CA THR A 39 -13.86 11.41 2.92
C THR A 39 -15.06 11.27 1.98
N THR A 40 -15.15 10.13 1.28
CA THR A 40 -16.30 9.82 0.44
C THR A 40 -17.59 9.69 1.26
N MET A 41 -17.52 8.99 2.39
CA MET A 41 -18.67 8.77 3.28
C MET A 41 -19.19 10.06 3.92
N LEU A 42 -18.33 11.08 4.14
CA LEU A 42 -18.77 12.39 4.65
C LEU A 42 -19.80 13.09 3.75
N GLY A 43 -19.86 12.73 2.46
CA GLY A 43 -20.87 13.26 1.53
C GLY A 43 -22.26 12.63 1.67
N TYR A 44 -22.46 11.68 2.58
CA TYR A 44 -23.71 10.92 2.73
C TYR A 44 -24.29 11.01 4.14
N ASP A 45 -25.62 11.05 4.21
CA ASP A 45 -26.37 10.97 5.46
C ASP A 45 -26.65 9.51 5.82
N PHE A 46 -25.94 8.96 6.79
CA PHE A 46 -26.19 7.59 7.25
C PHE A 46 -26.05 7.42 8.76
N LYS A 47 -26.68 6.36 9.26
CA LYS A 47 -26.45 5.79 10.59
C LYS A 47 -25.79 4.44 10.44
N MET A 48 -24.81 4.13 11.26
CA MET A 48 -24.22 2.80 11.26
C MET A 48 -24.87 1.88 12.29
N LYS A 49 -24.99 0.60 11.92
CA LYS A 49 -25.44 -0.46 12.82
C LYS A 49 -24.52 -1.67 12.71
N TYR A 50 -24.10 -2.18 13.86
CA TYR A 50 -23.44 -3.48 13.94
C TYR A 50 -24.45 -4.61 13.73
N GLN A 51 -24.13 -5.57 12.90
CA GLN A 51 -24.85 -6.84 12.82
C GLN A 51 -23.86 -8.00 12.70
N PRO A 52 -23.94 -9.03 13.56
CA PRO A 52 -23.07 -10.20 13.45
C PRO A 52 -23.22 -10.90 12.10
N THR A 53 -22.13 -11.48 11.60
CA THR A 53 -22.10 -12.21 10.33
C THR A 53 -23.15 -13.34 10.26
N THR A 54 -23.49 -13.95 11.40
CA THR A 54 -24.55 -14.98 11.50
C THR A 54 -25.92 -14.47 11.04
N ASP A 55 -26.20 -13.20 11.29
CA ASP A 55 -27.50 -12.59 11.05
C ASP A 55 -27.55 -11.88 9.69
N PHE A 56 -26.43 -11.85 8.96
CA PHE A 56 -26.29 -11.18 7.67
C PHE A 56 -25.46 -12.01 6.66
N GLN A 57 -25.60 -13.34 6.73
CA GLN A 57 -24.87 -14.31 5.90
C GLN A 57 -25.05 -14.08 4.40
N GLN A 58 -26.17 -13.51 3.96
CA GLN A 58 -26.39 -13.20 2.55
C GLN A 58 -25.30 -12.29 1.98
N VAL A 59 -24.81 -11.33 2.77
CA VAL A 59 -23.75 -10.41 2.34
C VAL A 59 -22.37 -11.08 2.34
N ASP A 60 -22.10 -11.98 3.30
CA ASP A 60 -20.90 -12.81 3.27
C ASP A 60 -20.90 -13.76 2.05
N ALA A 61 -22.04 -14.37 1.73
CA ALA A 61 -22.17 -15.22 0.54
C ALA A 61 -21.93 -14.44 -0.75
N LEU A 62 -22.49 -13.22 -0.87
CA LEU A 62 -22.29 -12.35 -2.03
C LEU A 62 -20.83 -11.87 -2.15
N SER A 63 -20.19 -11.49 -1.04
CA SER A 63 -18.79 -11.03 -1.08
C SER A 63 -17.84 -12.16 -1.50
N ARG A 64 -18.08 -13.39 -1.04
CA ARG A 64 -17.33 -14.59 -1.47
C ARG A 64 -17.60 -14.96 -2.93
N LEU A 65 -18.83 -14.77 -3.40
CA LEU A 65 -19.18 -15.04 -4.80
C LEU A 65 -18.36 -14.15 -5.73
N ILE A 66 -18.30 -12.84 -5.46
CA ILE A 66 -17.53 -11.88 -6.28
C ILE A 66 -16.04 -12.23 -6.28
N GLY A 67 -15.47 -12.56 -5.12
CA GLY A 67 -14.05 -12.95 -5.01
C GLY A 67 -13.68 -14.24 -5.75
N SER A 68 -14.67 -15.08 -6.10
CA SER A 68 -14.47 -16.28 -6.92
C SER A 68 -14.41 -16.00 -8.43
N HIS A 69 -15.00 -14.89 -8.88
CA HIS A 69 -15.00 -14.47 -10.29
C HIS A 69 -13.78 -13.61 -10.68
N THR A 70 -13.09 -12.99 -9.70
CA THR A 70 -12.03 -12.00 -9.98
C THR A 70 -10.65 -12.58 -10.33
N LYS A 71 -10.52 -13.89 -10.53
CA LYS A 71 -9.20 -14.54 -10.59
C LYS A 71 -8.56 -14.72 -11.96
N ARG A 72 -9.10 -14.19 -13.08
CA ARG A 72 -8.44 -14.49 -14.37
C ARG A 72 -8.38 -13.41 -15.44
N GLU A 73 -9.35 -12.50 -15.59
CA GLU A 73 -9.40 -11.70 -16.82
C GLU A 73 -9.12 -10.20 -16.62
N GLU A 74 -9.62 -9.55 -15.57
CA GLU A 74 -9.48 -8.09 -15.42
C GLU A 74 -8.12 -7.65 -14.85
N VAL A 75 -7.50 -8.46 -13.98
CA VAL A 75 -6.20 -8.13 -13.36
C VAL A 75 -5.05 -8.19 -14.38
N LEU A 76 -5.13 -9.09 -15.37
CA LEU A 76 -4.10 -9.23 -16.40
C LEU A 76 -4.09 -8.05 -17.35
N VAL A 77 -5.25 -7.48 -17.69
CA VAL A 77 -5.35 -6.37 -18.65
C VAL A 77 -4.82 -5.06 -18.03
N ALA A 78 -5.14 -4.76 -16.77
CA ALA A 78 -4.68 -3.54 -16.11
C ALA A 78 -3.19 -3.58 -15.70
N ALA A 79 -2.66 -4.75 -15.32
CA ALA A 79 -1.26 -4.87 -14.91
C ALA A 79 -0.28 -4.73 -16.08
N VAL A 80 -0.64 -5.23 -17.27
CA VAL A 80 0.22 -5.19 -18.46
C VAL A 80 0.41 -3.77 -18.98
N ASP A 81 -0.63 -2.93 -18.94
CA ASP A 81 -0.56 -1.55 -19.44
C ASP A 81 0.28 -0.65 -18.51
N VAL A 82 0.14 -0.83 -17.19
CA VAL A 82 0.88 -0.05 -16.18
C VAL A 82 2.38 -0.40 -16.16
N GLU A 83 2.72 -1.68 -16.33
CA GLU A 83 4.14 -2.11 -16.29
C GLU A 83 4.93 -1.55 -17.48
N ALA A 84 4.32 -1.51 -18.68
CA ALA A 84 4.95 -0.94 -19.87
C ALA A 84 5.20 0.58 -19.72
N GLU A 85 4.22 1.33 -19.20
CA GLU A 85 4.35 2.78 -18.97
C GLU A 85 5.33 3.11 -17.83
N LEU A 86 5.37 2.28 -16.77
CA LEU A 86 6.32 2.47 -15.68
C LEU A 86 7.77 2.24 -16.15
N HIS A 87 8.00 1.24 -17.00
CA HIS A 87 9.32 0.95 -17.55
C HIS A 87 9.86 2.09 -18.43
N THR A 88 9.02 2.72 -19.24
CA THR A 88 9.44 3.84 -20.09
C THR A 88 9.78 5.07 -19.25
N VAL A 89 8.91 5.44 -18.31
CA VAL A 89 9.15 6.58 -17.39
C VAL A 89 10.44 6.38 -16.57
N LEU A 90 10.65 5.16 -16.06
CA LEU A 90 11.86 4.84 -15.30
C LEU A 90 13.12 4.89 -16.19
N SER A 91 13.04 4.35 -17.40
CA SER A 91 14.17 4.37 -18.34
C SER A 91 14.56 5.80 -18.70
N ASP A 92 13.59 6.66 -19.03
CA ASP A 92 13.85 8.07 -19.37
C ASP A 92 14.46 8.83 -18.19
N ALA A 93 13.95 8.60 -16.97
CA ALA A 93 14.50 9.20 -15.75
C ALA A 93 15.95 8.78 -15.52
N VAL A 94 16.28 7.50 -15.72
CA VAL A 94 17.64 6.97 -15.57
C VAL A 94 18.56 7.49 -16.67
N SER A 95 18.08 7.59 -17.92
CA SER A 95 18.84 8.15 -19.05
C SER A 95 19.11 9.65 -18.90
N GLY A 96 18.27 10.38 -18.18
CA GLY A 96 18.47 11.80 -17.87
C GLY A 96 19.54 12.07 -16.79
N LEU A 97 20.00 11.05 -16.07
CA LEU A 97 21.05 11.21 -15.06
C LEU A 97 22.41 11.35 -15.73
N SER A 98 23.20 12.34 -15.30
CA SER A 98 24.60 12.51 -15.74
C SER A 98 25.55 11.44 -15.19
N VAL A 99 25.04 10.54 -14.34
CA VAL A 99 25.79 9.51 -13.65
C VAL A 99 25.28 8.15 -14.12
N THR A 100 26.19 7.33 -14.65
CA THR A 100 25.87 5.98 -15.11
C THR A 100 26.15 4.93 -14.04
N PHE A 101 25.50 3.78 -14.13
CA PHE A 101 25.79 2.63 -13.28
C PHE A 101 27.29 2.29 -13.25
N GLU A 102 27.96 2.29 -14.40
CA GLU A 102 29.39 2.03 -14.49
C GLU A 102 30.26 3.11 -13.83
N ALA A 103 29.80 4.36 -13.78
CA ALA A 103 30.47 5.41 -13.03
C ALA A 103 30.35 5.17 -11.53
N ILE A 104 29.15 4.84 -11.04
CA ILE A 104 28.90 4.52 -9.62
C ILE A 104 29.69 3.29 -9.21
N LYS A 105 29.66 2.22 -10.00
CA LYS A 105 30.41 0.99 -9.73
C LYS A 105 31.91 1.26 -9.57
N ARG A 106 32.52 1.97 -10.51
CA ARG A 106 33.95 2.33 -10.45
C ARG A 106 34.28 3.25 -9.27
N ALA A 107 33.39 4.17 -8.90
CA ALA A 107 33.60 5.04 -7.76
C ALA A 107 33.51 4.24 -6.44
N SER A 108 32.51 3.37 -6.31
CA SER A 108 32.33 2.48 -5.15
C SER A 108 33.48 1.48 -4.99
N GLU A 109 34.03 0.97 -6.11
CA GLU A 109 35.23 0.12 -6.11
C GLU A 109 36.52 0.87 -5.76
N LYS A 110 36.52 2.20 -5.70
CA LYS A 110 37.67 3.01 -5.25
C LYS A 110 37.54 3.43 -3.80
N ASP A 111 36.31 3.58 -3.32
CA ASP A 111 36.00 3.96 -1.93
C ASP A 111 36.29 2.81 -0.94
N ASN A 112 37.11 3.08 0.06
CA ASN A 112 37.53 2.06 1.03
C ASN A 112 36.42 1.66 2.01
N ALA A 113 35.51 2.58 2.38
CA ALA A 113 34.40 2.30 3.26
C ALA A 113 33.34 1.45 2.54
N LEU A 114 33.00 1.81 1.29
CA LEU A 114 32.01 1.09 0.50
C LEU A 114 32.47 -0.32 0.11
N LYS A 115 33.78 -0.54 -0.10
CA LYS A 115 34.34 -1.91 -0.26
C LYS A 115 34.04 -2.80 0.94
N ILE A 116 34.22 -2.28 2.16
CA ILE A 116 33.95 -3.03 3.39
C ILE A 116 32.46 -3.37 3.47
N VAL A 117 31.61 -2.41 3.15
CA VAL A 117 30.14 -2.60 3.12
C VAL A 117 29.74 -3.66 2.08
N CYS A 118 30.22 -3.56 0.84
CA CYS A 118 29.97 -4.55 -0.21
C CYS A 118 30.46 -5.95 0.18
N HIS A 119 31.64 -6.05 0.80
CA HIS A 119 32.16 -7.32 1.29
C HIS A 119 31.27 -7.94 2.38
N CYS A 120 30.76 -7.13 3.31
CA CYS A 120 29.86 -7.57 4.37
C CYS A 120 28.50 -8.03 3.84
N ILE A 121 27.99 -7.38 2.78
CA ILE A 121 26.71 -7.74 2.14
C ILE A 121 26.86 -9.06 1.37
N LEU A 122 27.95 -9.24 0.62
CA LEU A 122 28.17 -10.42 -0.21
C LEU A 122 28.54 -11.68 0.59
N ASN A 123 29.30 -11.54 1.69
CA ASN A 123 29.84 -12.68 2.45
C ASN A 123 29.11 -12.96 3.77
N LYS A 124 27.95 -12.30 4.01
CA LYS A 124 27.25 -12.20 5.31
C LYS A 124 28.11 -11.49 6.38
N ARG A 125 27.42 -10.84 7.33
CA ARG A 125 27.98 -9.91 8.32
C ARG A 125 29.16 -10.54 9.10
N PRO A 126 30.31 -9.86 9.28
CA PRO A 126 31.34 -10.28 10.22
C PRO A 126 30.79 -10.18 11.66
N SER A 127 31.00 -11.22 12.47
CA SER A 127 30.49 -11.32 13.84
C SER A 127 31.24 -10.46 14.86
N SER A 128 32.28 -9.73 14.45
CA SER A 128 33.05 -8.83 15.33
C SER A 128 32.64 -7.38 15.09
N ARG A 129 32.22 -6.70 16.16
CA ARG A 129 32.02 -5.24 16.17
C ARG A 129 33.31 -4.58 15.70
N LEU A 130 33.28 -3.92 14.55
CA LEU A 130 34.33 -3.00 14.14
C LEU A 130 34.28 -1.82 15.12
N HIS A 131 35.15 -1.87 16.13
CA HIS A 131 35.41 -0.78 17.03
C HIS A 131 36.24 0.25 16.25
N GLY A 132 35.75 1.49 16.23
CA GLY A 132 36.49 2.72 15.93
C GLY A 132 37.45 2.69 14.74
N GLU A 133 37.03 3.30 13.63
CA GLU A 133 37.82 4.23 12.79
C GLU A 133 37.18 4.28 11.40
N LEU A 134 36.23 5.21 11.25
CA LEU A 134 35.80 5.77 9.98
C LEU A 134 35.71 7.29 10.21
N LEU A 135 36.88 7.93 10.15
CA LEU A 135 37.00 9.34 9.80
C LEU A 135 36.93 9.46 8.28
#